data_AF-X1D1K0-F1
#
_entry.id   AF-X1D1K0-F1
#
_cell.length_a   1.000
_cell.length_b   1.000
_cell.length_c   1.000
_cell.angle_alpha   90.00
_cell.angle_beta   90.00
_cell.angle_gamma   90.00
#
_symmetry.space_group_name_H-M   'P 1'
#
loop_
_entity.id
_entity.type
_entity.pdbx_description
1 polymer ?
#
loop_
_entity_poly.entity_id
_entity_poly.type
_entity_poly.pdbx_seq_one_letter_code
_entity_poly.pdbx_strand_id
1 'polypeptide(L)'
;IQLAANRMVSVGDWIEMPKYGADGDVLEVALTTVKVQNWDKTITTIPTYALISESFKNWRGMAESGGRRIKRSLNIDISSIRFCDEDMLERYEKIQYISEYIEQRIMSRPH
;
A
#
# COMPACT_ATOMS: atom_id res chain seq x y z
N ILE A 1 -30.40 -9.78 -8.44
CA ILE A 1 -29.12 -9.27 -9.01
C ILE A 1 -28.26 -8.57 -7.94
N GLN A 2 -28.84 -7.73 -7.04
CA GLN A 2 -28.09 -7.14 -5.89
C GLN A 2 -27.37 -8.16 -4.98
N LEU A 3 -27.94 -9.35 -4.75
CA LEU A 3 -27.30 -10.40 -3.94
C LEU A 3 -25.99 -10.95 -4.54
N ALA A 4 -25.76 -10.82 -5.86
CA ALA A 4 -24.55 -11.34 -6.49
C ALA A 4 -23.33 -10.48 -6.16
N ALA A 5 -23.48 -9.15 -6.07
CA ALA A 5 -22.40 -8.25 -5.66
C ALA A 5 -21.89 -8.54 -4.25
N ASN A 6 -22.79 -8.84 -3.31
CA ASN A 6 -22.42 -9.23 -1.95
C ASN A 6 -21.66 -10.57 -1.86
N ARG A 7 -21.64 -11.38 -2.92
CA ARG A 7 -20.79 -12.58 -2.97
C ARG A 7 -19.42 -12.32 -3.61
N MET A 8 -19.28 -11.25 -4.39
CA MET A 8 -18.04 -10.93 -5.08
C MET A 8 -17.00 -10.26 -4.17
N VAL A 9 -17.47 -9.64 -3.08
CA VAL A 9 -16.65 -8.89 -2.11
C VAL A 9 -17.21 -9.13 -0.71
N SER A 10 -16.33 -9.31 0.27
CA SER A 10 -16.66 -9.35 1.69
C SER A 10 -15.82 -8.35 2.47
N VAL A 11 -16.28 -7.99 3.68
CA VAL A 11 -15.48 -7.20 4.64
C VAL A 11 -14.15 -7.91 4.89
N GLY A 12 -13.06 -7.14 4.88
CA GLY A 12 -11.69 -7.64 5.02
C GLY A 12 -11.02 -8.07 3.70
N ASP A 13 -11.77 -8.13 2.59
CA ASP A 13 -11.13 -8.30 1.28
C ASP A 13 -10.32 -7.07 0.93
N TRP A 14 -9.16 -7.30 0.33
CA TRP A 14 -8.50 -6.26 -0.44
C TRP A 14 -9.02 -6.27 -1.88
N ILE A 15 -9.56 -5.13 -2.31
CA ILE A 15 -9.93 -4.91 -3.70
C ILE A 15 -9.17 -3.75 -4.33
N GLU A 16 -8.98 -3.84 -5.65
CA GLU A 16 -8.38 -2.78 -6.47
C GLU A 16 -9.33 -2.46 -7.64
N MET A 17 -9.78 -1.21 -7.69
CA MET A 17 -10.65 -0.65 -8.72
C MET A 17 -10.19 0.77 -9.10
N PRO A 18 -9.19 0.90 -10.00
CA PRO A 18 -8.54 2.17 -10.30
C PRO A 18 -9.50 3.27 -10.78
N LYS A 19 -10.54 2.90 -11.54
CA LYS A 19 -11.53 3.85 -12.06
C LYS A 19 -12.33 4.56 -10.97
N TYR A 20 -12.44 3.97 -9.78
CA TYR A 20 -13.09 4.57 -8.61
C TYR A 20 -12.07 5.03 -7.56
N GLY A 21 -10.76 4.92 -7.83
CA GLY A 21 -9.72 5.24 -6.87
C GLY A 21 -9.77 4.37 -5.61
N ALA A 22 -10.07 3.07 -5.78
CA ALA A 22 -10.05 2.10 -4.68
C ALA A 22 -8.82 1.19 -4.80
N ASP A 23 -7.98 1.16 -3.78
CA ASP A 23 -6.91 0.18 -3.59
C ASP A 23 -6.70 0.00 -2.08
N GLY A 24 -7.40 -0.97 -1.50
CA GLY A 24 -7.27 -1.28 -0.08
C GLY A 24 -8.37 -2.19 0.46
N ASP A 25 -8.51 -2.18 1.78
CA ASP A 25 -9.33 -3.15 2.50
C ASP A 25 -10.81 -2.72 2.56
N VAL A 26 -11.70 -3.67 2.34
CA VAL A 26 -13.14 -3.45 2.41
C VAL A 26 -13.55 -3.34 3.87
N LEU A 27 -14.05 -2.16 4.23
CA LEU A 27 -14.56 -1.86 5.57
C LEU A 27 -15.99 -2.35 5.76
N GLU A 28 -16.84 -2.15 4.75
CA GLU A 28 -18.28 -2.34 4.85
C GLU A 28 -18.88 -2.73 3.50
N VAL A 29 -19.81 -3.67 3.51
CA VAL A 29 -20.63 -4.06 2.35
C VAL A 29 -22.09 -3.82 2.70
N ALA A 30 -22.66 -2.74 2.18
CA ALA A 30 -24.09 -2.43 2.25
C ALA A 30 -24.81 -2.87 0.97
N LEU A 31 -26.14 -2.82 0.94
CA LEU A 31 -26.94 -3.27 -0.21
C LEU A 31 -26.59 -2.53 -1.51
N THR A 32 -26.26 -1.24 -1.41
CA THR A 32 -26.04 -0.35 -2.55
C THR A 32 -24.60 0.17 -2.66
N THR A 33 -23.80 0.00 -1.62
CA THR A 33 -22.45 0.58 -1.55
C THR A 33 -21.45 -0.32 -0.85
N VAL A 34 -20.20 -0.26 -1.28
CA VAL A 34 -19.05 -0.89 -0.63
C VAL A 34 -18.07 0.21 -0.23
N LYS A 35 -17.63 0.22 1.02
CA LYS A 35 -16.60 1.15 1.51
C LYS A 35 -15.25 0.45 1.54
N VAL A 36 -14.25 1.10 0.98
CA VAL A 36 -12.86 0.64 0.92
C VAL A 36 -11.99 1.67 1.62
N GLN A 37 -11.16 1.23 2.56
CA GLN A 37 -10.08 2.06 3.11
C GLN A 37 -8.83 1.85 2.27
N ASN A 38 -8.39 2.90 1.59
CA ASN A 38 -7.17 2.89 0.81
C ASN A 38 -5.93 2.85 1.72
N TRP A 39 -4.78 2.52 1.13
CA TRP A 39 -3.49 2.51 1.84
C TRP A 39 -3.09 3.86 2.44
N ASP A 40 -3.51 4.96 1.82
CA ASP A 40 -3.34 6.33 2.30
C ASP A 40 -4.36 6.74 3.38
N LYS A 41 -5.15 5.78 3.87
CA LYS A 41 -6.22 5.93 4.87
C LYS A 41 -7.46 6.70 4.43
N THR A 42 -7.55 7.12 3.16
CA THR A 42 -8.79 7.66 2.60
C THR A 42 -9.87 6.57 2.48
N ILE A 43 -11.14 6.97 2.45
CA ILE A 43 -12.28 6.04 2.29
C ILE A 43 -12.92 6.29 0.92
N THR A 44 -12.87 5.27 0.06
CA THR A 44 -13.57 5.25 -1.23
C THR A 44 -14.89 4.50 -1.07
N THR A 45 -15.97 5.09 -1.58
CA THR A 45 -17.29 4.45 -1.62
C THR A 45 -17.64 4.06 -3.05
N ILE A 46 -17.80 2.76 -3.30
CA ILE A 46 -18.09 2.20 -4.62
C ILE A 46 -19.56 1.76 -4.65
N PRO A 47 -20.37 2.17 -5.63
CA PRO A 47 -21.72 1.65 -5.77
C PRO A 47 -21.71 0.18 -6.21
N THR A 48 -22.59 -0.66 -5.68
CA THR A 48 -22.57 -2.11 -5.94
C THR A 48 -22.79 -2.47 -7.41
N TYR A 49 -23.47 -1.61 -8.20
CA TYR A 49 -23.61 -1.84 -9.65
C TYR A 49 -22.25 -1.83 -10.37
N ALA A 50 -21.30 -1.00 -9.92
CA ALA A 50 -20.00 -0.86 -10.57
C ALA A 50 -19.17 -2.14 -10.43
N LEU A 51 -19.31 -2.85 -9.32
CA LEU A 51 -18.68 -4.16 -9.11
C LEU A 51 -19.22 -5.25 -10.03
N ILE A 52 -20.46 -5.08 -10.54
CA ILE A 52 -21.09 -6.04 -11.46
C ILE A 52 -20.79 -5.66 -12.91
N SER A 53 -20.81 -4.37 -13.25
CA SER A 53 -20.67 -3.89 -14.62
C SER A 53 -19.24 -3.67 -15.07
N GLU A 54 -18.28 -3.61 -14.14
CA GLU A 54 -16.89 -3.26 -14.43
C GLU A 54 -15.92 -4.27 -13.84
N SER A 55 -14.75 -4.39 -14.45
CA SER A 55 -13.69 -5.25 -13.93
C SER A 55 -13.02 -4.61 -12.71
N PHE A 56 -12.73 -5.44 -11.72
CA PHE A 56 -11.95 -5.10 -10.54
C PHE A 56 -11.14 -6.32 -10.12
N LYS A 57 -10.13 -6.14 -9.27
CA LYS A 57 -9.37 -7.25 -8.70
C LYS A 57 -9.81 -7.47 -7.26
N ASN A 58 -10.07 -8.73 -6.91
CA ASN A 58 -10.21 -9.16 -5.51
C ASN A 58 -9.01 -10.04 -5.16
N TRP A 59 -8.23 -9.61 -4.17
CA TRP A 59 -7.00 -10.28 -3.77
C TRP A 59 -7.21 -11.38 -2.72
N ARG A 60 -8.46 -11.67 -2.31
CA ARG A 60 -8.79 -12.75 -1.36
C ARG A 60 -8.12 -14.08 -1.73
N GLY A 61 -8.19 -14.47 -3.01
CA GLY A 61 -7.59 -15.73 -3.49
C GLY A 61 -6.07 -15.78 -3.35
N MET A 62 -5.37 -14.64 -3.41
CA MET A 62 -3.93 -14.57 -3.14
C MET A 62 -3.63 -14.74 -1.64
N ALA A 63 -4.45 -14.15 -0.77
CA ALA A 63 -4.32 -14.31 0.67
C ALA A 63 -4.61 -15.76 1.13
N GLU A 64 -5.64 -16.39 0.57
CA GLU A 64 -6.05 -17.76 0.91
C GLU A 64 -5.11 -18.83 0.36
N SER A 65 -4.48 -18.59 -0.80
CA SER A 65 -3.57 -19.57 -1.44
C SER A 65 -2.17 -19.65 -0.80
N GLY A 66 -1.92 -18.94 0.31
CA GLY A 66 -0.63 -18.94 0.99
C GLY A 66 0.48 -18.18 0.24
N GLY A 67 0.14 -17.54 -0.89
CA GLY A 67 1.04 -16.63 -1.59
C GLY A 67 1.28 -15.36 -0.78
N ARG A 68 2.52 -15.08 -0.39
CA ARG A 68 2.87 -13.84 0.32
C ARG A 68 3.21 -12.73 -0.66
N ARG A 69 2.38 -11.69 -0.72
CA ARG A 69 2.74 -10.38 -1.29
C ARG A 69 3.07 -9.38 -0.18
N ILE A 70 4.25 -8.74 -0.26
CA ILE A 70 4.66 -7.68 0.66
C ILE A 70 4.49 -6.34 -0.06
N LYS A 71 3.46 -5.56 0.31
CA LYS A 71 3.26 -4.17 -0.13
C LYS A 71 3.32 -3.30 1.14
N ARG A 72 4.45 -2.63 1.39
CA ARG A 72 4.62 -1.74 2.56
C ARG A 72 4.51 -0.28 2.11
N SER A 73 3.58 0.46 2.71
CA SER A 73 3.58 1.92 2.62
C SER A 73 4.63 2.47 3.58
N LEU A 74 5.51 3.33 3.05
CA LEU A 74 6.50 4.07 3.83
C LEU A 74 6.08 5.53 3.78
N ASN A 75 5.54 6.03 4.90
CA ASN A 75 5.20 7.44 5.03
C ASN A 75 6.46 8.20 5.44
N ILE A 76 6.95 9.05 4.54
CA ILE A 76 8.13 9.90 4.79
C ILE A 76 7.63 11.30 5.11
N ASP A 77 8.05 11.83 6.26
CA ASP A 77 7.86 13.25 6.57
C ASP A 77 8.86 14.09 5.76
N ILE A 78 8.38 15.01 4.93
CA ILE A 78 9.24 15.86 4.08
C ILE A 78 10.20 16.70 4.94
N SER A 79 9.79 17.11 6.14
CA SER A 79 10.65 17.87 7.05
C SER A 79 11.82 17.06 7.61
N SER A 80 11.79 15.73 7.47
CA SER A 80 12.89 14.84 7.87
C SER A 80 14.00 14.72 6.82
N ILE A 81 13.81 15.25 5.61
CA ILE A 81 14.79 15.17 4.52
C ILE A 81 15.87 16.24 4.74
N ARG A 82 17.09 15.79 5.03
CA ARG A 82 18.27 16.64 5.17
C ARG A 82 19.54 15.96 4.68
N PHE A 83 20.58 16.74 4.40
CA PHE A 83 21.91 16.19 4.17
C PHE A 83 22.43 15.55 5.47
N CYS A 84 23.15 14.44 5.33
CA CYS A 84 23.79 13.79 6.46
C CYS A 84 25.02 14.61 6.89
N ASP A 85 25.13 14.86 8.19
CA ASP A 85 26.35 15.33 8.85
C ASP A 85 27.29 14.15 9.13
N GLU A 86 28.50 14.45 9.62
CA GLU A 86 29.52 13.44 9.96
C GLU A 86 28.98 12.41 10.97
N ASP A 87 28.31 12.87 12.02
CA ASP A 87 27.75 12.02 13.08
C ASP A 87 26.66 11.06 12.55
N MET A 88 25.85 11.51 11.60
CA MET A 88 24.86 10.69 10.92
C MET A 88 25.53 9.64 10.03
N LEU A 89 26.60 10.00 9.32
CA LEU A 89 27.34 9.06 8.48
C LEU A 89 28.00 7.95 9.31
N GLU A 90 28.67 8.28 10.42
CA GLU A 90 29.25 7.29 11.35
C GLU A 90 28.20 6.34 11.94
N ARG A 91 26.98 6.85 12.16
CA ARG A 91 25.88 6.04 12.66
C ARG A 91 25.30 5.13 11.58
N TYR A 92 25.18 5.63 10.36
CA TYR A 92 24.59 4.90 9.25
C TYR A 92 25.53 3.86 8.65
N GLU A 93 26.84 4.05 8.74
CA GLU A 93 27.85 3.04 8.42
C GLU A 93 27.65 1.74 9.23
N LYS A 94 27.14 1.84 10.47
CA LYS A 94 26.86 0.67 11.32
C LYS A 94 25.61 -0.11 10.88
N ILE A 95 24.82 0.41 9.94
CA ILE A 95 23.64 -0.27 9.41
C ILE A 95 24.09 -1.23 8.31
N GLN A 96 24.05 -2.53 8.61
CA GLN A 96 24.54 -3.61 7.74
C GLN A 96 24.10 -3.52 6.27
N TYR A 97 22.87 -3.07 5.99
CA TYR A 97 22.33 -3.04 4.63
C TYR A 97 22.82 -1.87 3.77
N ILE A 98 23.43 -0.84 4.37
CA ILE A 98 23.88 0.36 3.66
C ILE A 98 25.34 0.72 3.94
N SER A 99 26.04 -0.04 4.80
CA SER A 99 27.40 0.23 5.23
C SER A 99 28.36 0.41 4.04
N GLU A 100 28.37 -0.55 3.11
CA GLU A 100 29.22 -0.53 1.92
C GLU A 100 29.00 0.72 1.05
N TYR A 101 27.74 1.13 0.90
CA TYR A 101 27.40 2.34 0.16
C TYR A 101 27.89 3.61 0.86
N ILE A 102 27.77 3.68 2.18
CA ILE A 102 28.23 4.82 2.98
C ILE A 102 29.76 4.93 2.91
N GLU A 103 30.48 3.82 3.07
CA GLU A 103 31.95 3.76 2.97
C GLU A 103 32.45 4.27 1.62
N GLN A 104 31.88 3.77 0.51
CA GLN A 104 32.22 4.22 -0.84
C GLN A 104 31.94 5.71 -1.06
N ARG A 105 30.85 6.22 -0.47
CA ARG A 105 30.45 7.63 -0.60
C ARG A 105 31.34 8.57 0.22
N ILE A 106 31.83 8.14 1.38
CA ILE A 106 32.80 8.90 2.18
C ILE A 106 34.13 8.99 1.43
N MET A 107 34.62 7.89 0.86
CA MET A 107 35.89 7.85 0.11
C MET A 107 35.87 8.69 -1.18
N SER A 108 34.71 8.90 -1.79
CA SER A 108 34.55 9.61 -3.07
C SER A 108 34.27 11.12 -2.92
N ARG A 109 34.17 11.65 -1.70
CA ARG A 109 34.04 13.10 -1.48
C ARG A 109 35.37 13.80 -1.79
N PRO A 110 35.40 14.76 -2.74
CA PRO A 110 36.55 15.65 -2.86
C PRO A 110 36.65 16.53 -1.61
N HIS A 111 37.87 16.72 -1.10
CA HIS A 111 38.18 17.64 0.00
C HIS A 111 37.71 19.06 -0.27
#